data_AF-A0AA38NYC7-F1
#
_entry.id   AF-A0AA38NYC7-F1
#
_cell.length_a   1.000
_cell.length_b   1.000
_cell.length_c   1.000
_cell.angle_alpha   90.00
_cell.angle_beta   90.00
_cell.angle_gamma   90.00
#
_symmetry.space_group_name_H-M   'P 1'
#
loop_
_entity.id
_entity.type
_entity.pdbx_description
1 polymer ?
#
loop_
_entity_poly.entity_id
_entity_poly.type
_entity_poly.pdbx_seq_one_letter_code
_entity_poly.pdbx_strand_id
1 'polypeptide(L)'
;MEHARGPGRGSYIWGRSVHNVRIERLWVDVSTSITQRWNDYFTHLEVDHQLDHLFLDVINQSLYLWAEGWNCHSLSQRHSDGPTRSPEDLFGFDMLAHGLRGDALDQFTMTDEELQVFGVDWEALQDETLLQSLRQNYVHEHERNTWLGQHGPPENLNEVEVEPPLGTMTTAEAQVMTEVLRSVTRTESEEVNVVNLWRAALVFARTIHPDAF
;
A
#
# COMPACT_ATOMS: atom_id res chain seq x y z
N MET A 1 2.59 -18.00 -0.73
CA MET A 1 3.51 -17.78 -1.88
C MET A 1 4.53 -18.90 -2.05
N GLU A 2 5.18 -19.41 -0.99
CA GLU A 2 6.12 -20.54 -1.11
C GLU A 2 5.46 -21.83 -1.62
N HIS A 3 4.22 -22.11 -1.19
CA HIS A 3 3.43 -23.26 -1.65
C HIS A 3 3.22 -23.34 -3.17
N ALA A 4 3.31 -22.21 -3.88
CA ALA A 4 3.14 -22.15 -5.33
C ALA A 4 4.47 -22.07 -6.11
N ARG A 5 5.59 -21.73 -5.45
CA ARG A 5 6.84 -21.34 -6.12
C ARG A 5 8.12 -21.96 -5.57
N GLY A 6 8.03 -22.78 -4.51
CA GLY A 6 9.14 -23.50 -3.89
C GLY A 6 9.83 -22.72 -2.76
N PRO A 7 10.36 -23.41 -1.73
CA PRO A 7 11.02 -22.78 -0.59
C PRO A 7 12.42 -22.24 -0.97
N GLY A 8 12.87 -21.19 -0.28
CA GLY A 8 14.28 -20.74 -0.30
C GLY A 8 14.71 -19.87 -1.49
N ARG A 9 13.78 -19.35 -2.31
CA ARG A 9 14.12 -18.46 -3.45
C ARG A 9 14.58 -17.04 -3.07
N GLY A 10 14.58 -16.68 -1.78
CA GLY A 10 14.85 -15.30 -1.36
C GLY A 10 13.75 -14.31 -1.78
N SER A 11 12.53 -14.81 -2.07
CA SER A 11 11.35 -13.99 -2.42
C SER A 11 10.79 -13.16 -1.25
N TYR A 12 11.38 -13.31 -0.07
CA TYR A 12 11.06 -12.54 1.12
C TYR A 12 12.38 -11.93 1.62
N ILE A 13 12.58 -10.64 1.33
CA ILE A 13 13.70 -9.86 1.85
C ILE A 13 13.20 -9.23 3.15
N TRP A 14 13.86 -9.55 4.26
CA TRP A 14 13.54 -9.03 5.58
C TRP A 14 14.84 -8.81 6.35
N GLY A 15 14.87 -7.82 7.24
CA GLY A 15 16.09 -7.34 7.87
C GLY A 15 15.89 -5.93 8.38
N ARG A 16 16.97 -5.22 8.77
CA ARG A 16 16.87 -3.86 9.35
C ARG A 16 15.93 -2.98 8.51
N SER A 17 15.02 -2.26 9.17
CA SER A 17 14.10 -1.29 8.54
C SER A 17 14.76 -0.24 7.62
N VAL A 18 16.09 -0.07 7.70
CA VAL A 18 16.89 0.74 6.78
C VAL A 18 16.83 0.26 5.31
N HIS A 19 16.52 -1.02 5.08
CA HIS A 19 16.28 -1.57 3.74
C HIS A 19 14.87 -1.30 3.23
N ASN A 20 13.95 -0.96 4.14
CA ASN A 20 12.55 -0.66 3.83
C ASN A 20 12.30 0.84 3.63
N VAL A 21 13.30 1.71 3.74
CA VAL A 21 13.11 3.17 3.65
C VAL A 21 12.36 3.59 2.38
N ARG A 22 12.61 2.94 1.24
CA ARG A 22 11.90 3.26 -0.01
C ARG A 22 10.42 2.87 0.02
N ILE A 23 10.09 1.73 0.63
CA ILE A 23 8.69 1.32 0.82
C ILE A 23 8.00 2.18 1.88
N GLU A 24 8.74 2.65 2.89
CA GLU A 24 8.24 3.60 3.89
C GLU A 24 7.92 4.97 3.27
N ARG A 25 8.81 5.51 2.41
CA ARG A 25 8.53 6.75 1.66
C ARG A 25 7.31 6.61 0.77
N LEU A 26 7.22 5.50 0.04
CA LEU A 26 6.03 5.18 -0.75
C LEU A 26 4.78 5.12 0.13
N TRP A 27 4.88 4.49 1.30
CA TRP A 27 3.77 4.38 2.24
C TRP A 27 3.33 5.74 2.79
N VAL A 28 4.26 6.66 3.06
CA VAL A 28 3.96 8.05 3.43
C VAL A 28 3.21 8.73 2.29
N ASP A 29 3.67 8.61 1.05
CA ASP A 29 3.00 9.22 -0.11
C ASP A 29 1.57 8.69 -0.27
N VAL A 30 1.36 7.37 -0.17
CA VAL A 30 0.02 6.74 -0.19
C VAL A 30 -0.83 7.26 0.96
N SER A 31 -0.25 7.34 2.16
CA SER A 31 -0.97 7.74 3.37
C SER A 31 -1.45 9.19 3.27
N THR A 32 -0.60 10.10 2.82
CA THR A 32 -0.95 11.51 2.66
C THR A 32 -1.96 11.74 1.54
N SER A 33 -1.89 10.98 0.45
CA SER A 33 -2.72 11.23 -0.74
C SER A 33 -4.07 10.51 -0.74
N ILE A 34 -4.11 9.29 -0.21
CA ILE A 34 -5.31 8.42 -0.22
C ILE A 34 -5.83 8.19 1.20
N THR A 35 -4.99 7.65 2.10
CA THR A 35 -5.47 7.21 3.43
C THR A 35 -6.04 8.37 4.24
N GLN A 36 -5.37 9.52 4.26
CA GLN A 36 -5.84 10.70 5.00
C GLN A 36 -7.20 11.18 4.47
N ARG A 37 -7.38 11.22 3.15
CA ARG A 37 -8.64 11.65 2.53
C ARG A 37 -9.80 10.74 2.93
N TRP A 38 -9.59 9.43 2.88
CA TRP A 38 -10.62 8.46 3.28
C TRP A 38 -10.87 8.47 4.79
N ASN A 39 -9.83 8.70 5.59
CA ASN A 39 -9.99 8.94 7.03
C ASN A 39 -10.87 10.16 7.30
N ASP A 40 -10.63 11.27 6.59
CA ASP A 40 -11.44 12.48 6.70
C ASP A 40 -12.89 12.21 6.26
N TYR A 41 -13.11 11.51 5.15
CA TYR A 41 -14.47 11.13 4.71
C TYR A 41 -15.20 10.27 5.73
N PHE A 42 -14.57 9.23 6.26
CA PHE A 42 -15.20 8.37 7.27
C PHE A 42 -15.47 9.12 8.58
N THR A 43 -14.56 10.03 8.97
CA THR A 43 -14.74 10.89 10.14
C THR A 43 -15.91 11.86 9.92
N HIS A 44 -16.01 12.49 8.75
CA HIS A 44 -17.08 13.44 8.43
C HIS A 44 -18.45 12.78 8.28
N LEU A 45 -18.49 11.54 7.82
CA LEU A 45 -19.72 10.79 7.64
C LEU A 45 -20.12 9.99 8.89
N GLU A 46 -19.31 10.00 9.95
CA GLU A 46 -19.50 9.22 11.18
C GLU A 46 -19.95 7.78 10.87
N VAL A 47 -19.26 7.14 9.91
CA VAL A 47 -19.74 5.89 9.29
C VAL A 47 -19.72 4.76 10.31
N ASP A 48 -20.86 4.08 10.46
CA ASP A 48 -20.92 2.79 11.14
C ASP A 48 -20.18 1.76 10.27
N HIS A 49 -19.26 0.99 10.87
CA HIS A 49 -18.36 0.03 10.21
C HIS A 49 -19.04 -0.96 9.26
N GLN A 50 -20.36 -1.07 9.36
CA GLN A 50 -21.22 -1.92 8.56
C GLN A 50 -21.38 -1.41 7.12
N LEU A 51 -21.11 -0.12 6.84
CA LEU A 51 -21.22 0.47 5.50
C LEU A 51 -19.86 0.72 4.81
N ASP A 52 -18.74 0.44 5.48
CA ASP A 52 -17.38 0.68 4.96
C ASP A 52 -17.10 -0.08 3.65
N HIS A 53 -17.67 -1.30 3.54
CA HIS A 53 -17.51 -2.16 2.36
C HIS A 53 -18.02 -1.53 1.06
N LEU A 54 -18.94 -0.56 1.14
CA LEU A 54 -19.48 0.15 -0.02
C LEU A 54 -18.44 1.01 -0.74
N PHE A 55 -17.41 1.43 -0.01
CA PHE A 55 -16.39 2.33 -0.51
C PHE A 55 -15.17 1.60 -1.03
N LEU A 56 -15.04 0.28 -0.81
CA LEU A 56 -13.87 -0.51 -1.23
C LEU A 56 -13.59 -0.40 -2.73
N ASP A 57 -14.61 -0.48 -3.57
CA ASP A 57 -14.44 -0.33 -5.02
C ASP A 57 -13.91 1.06 -5.40
N VAL A 58 -14.39 2.10 -4.71
CA VAL A 58 -13.97 3.48 -4.95
C VAL A 58 -12.54 3.69 -4.45
N ILE A 59 -12.22 3.20 -3.25
CA ILE A 59 -10.86 3.23 -2.69
C ILE A 59 -9.88 2.51 -3.62
N ASN A 60 -10.23 1.30 -4.08
CA ASN A 60 -9.40 0.52 -5.00
C ASN A 60 -9.18 1.25 -6.33
N GLN A 61 -10.21 1.91 -6.86
CA GLN A 61 -10.08 2.73 -8.06
C GLN A 61 -9.18 3.95 -7.82
N SER A 62 -9.33 4.65 -6.68
CA SER A 62 -8.48 5.78 -6.32
C SER A 62 -7.01 5.35 -6.12
N LEU A 63 -6.76 4.18 -5.51
CA LEU A 63 -5.43 3.59 -5.38
C LEU A 63 -4.84 3.22 -6.75
N TYR A 64 -5.64 2.66 -7.65
CA TYR A 64 -5.20 2.31 -9.00
C TYR A 64 -4.76 3.56 -9.77
N LEU A 65 -5.60 4.59 -9.79
CA LEU A 65 -5.29 5.87 -10.47
C LEU A 65 -4.09 6.56 -9.84
N TRP A 66 -3.98 6.52 -8.51
CA TRP A 66 -2.83 7.04 -7.80
C TRP A 66 -1.55 6.31 -8.21
N ALA A 67 -1.59 4.97 -8.29
CA ALA A 67 -0.43 4.17 -8.69
C ALA A 67 0.00 4.46 -10.13
N GLU A 68 -0.95 4.63 -11.06
CA GLU A 68 -0.65 5.06 -12.43
C GLU A 68 0.01 6.44 -12.44
N GLY A 69 -0.56 7.41 -11.74
CA GLY A 69 -0.01 8.77 -11.64
C GLY A 69 1.38 8.81 -11.00
N TRP A 70 1.57 8.02 -9.92
CA TRP A 70 2.85 7.89 -9.25
C TRP A 70 3.87 7.20 -10.16
N ASN A 71 3.52 6.20 -10.95
CA ASN A 71 4.50 5.59 -11.86
C ASN A 71 4.99 6.54 -12.98
N CYS A 72 4.19 7.55 -13.31
CA CYS A 72 4.52 8.58 -14.31
C CYS A 72 5.20 9.83 -13.72
N HIS A 73 5.28 9.99 -12.39
CA HIS A 73 5.82 11.22 -11.80
C HIS A 73 7.34 11.30 -11.96
N SER A 74 7.88 12.50 -12.17
CA SER A 74 9.33 12.67 -12.27
C SER A 74 10.02 12.56 -10.92
N LEU A 75 10.98 11.64 -10.80
CA LEU A 75 11.84 11.53 -9.63
C LEU A 75 12.95 12.58 -9.73
N SER A 76 13.06 13.43 -8.71
CA SER A 76 14.21 14.32 -8.55
C SER A 76 15.42 13.48 -8.11
N GLN A 77 16.27 13.10 -9.06
CA GLN A 77 17.51 12.41 -8.76
C GLN A 77 18.60 13.44 -8.43
N ARG A 78 18.80 13.70 -7.14
CA ARG A 78 19.75 14.70 -6.63
C ARG A 78 21.22 14.45 -7.02
N HIS A 79 21.55 13.23 -7.47
CA HIS A 79 22.92 12.78 -7.73
C HIS A 79 23.13 12.12 -9.11
N SER A 80 22.22 12.29 -10.06
CA SER A 80 22.44 11.87 -11.45
C SER A 80 22.70 13.08 -12.34
N ASP A 81 23.78 13.05 -13.13
CA ASP A 81 24.02 14.02 -14.22
C ASP A 81 23.02 13.87 -15.40
N GLY A 82 22.00 13.01 -15.24
CA GLY A 82 20.97 12.73 -16.23
C GLY A 82 19.67 13.52 -16.04
N PRO A 83 18.78 13.50 -17.03
CA PRO A 83 17.44 14.08 -16.91
C PRO A 83 16.63 13.35 -15.82
N THR A 84 15.73 14.08 -15.15
CA THR A 84 14.73 13.47 -14.26
C THR A 84 13.88 12.48 -15.04
N ARG A 85 13.68 11.28 -14.48
CA ARG A 85 12.92 10.19 -15.10
C ARG A 85 11.81 9.73 -14.18
N SER A 86 10.74 9.21 -14.77
CA SER A 86 9.67 8.58 -14.00
C SER A 86 10.05 7.15 -13.54
N PRO A 87 9.41 6.60 -12.49
CA PRO A 87 9.55 5.19 -12.16
C PRO A 87 9.32 4.27 -13.36
N GLU A 88 8.33 4.57 -14.21
CA GLU A 88 8.04 3.81 -15.42
C GLU A 88 9.17 3.91 -16.45
N ASP A 89 9.72 5.12 -16.68
CA ASP A 89 10.87 5.31 -17.57
C ASP A 89 12.08 4.52 -17.08
N LEU A 90 12.41 4.62 -15.79
CA LEU A 90 13.52 3.89 -15.19
C LEU A 90 13.31 2.38 -15.38
N PHE A 91 12.11 1.88 -15.08
CA PHE A 91 11.81 0.46 -15.26
C PHE A 91 11.96 0.01 -16.73
N GLY A 92 11.34 0.73 -17.66
CA GLY A 92 11.33 0.36 -19.07
C GLY A 92 12.70 0.50 -19.74
N PHE A 93 13.33 1.66 -19.61
CA PHE A 93 14.62 1.93 -20.25
C PHE A 93 15.76 1.14 -19.62
N ASP A 94 15.77 0.92 -18.31
CA ASP A 94 16.82 0.12 -17.69
C ASP A 94 16.72 -1.34 -18.09
N MET A 95 15.50 -1.89 -18.26
CA MET A 95 15.38 -3.25 -18.82
C MET A 95 15.92 -3.35 -20.25
N LEU A 96 15.77 -2.29 -21.06
CA LEU A 96 16.32 -2.26 -22.43
C LEU A 96 17.84 -2.11 -22.43
N ALA A 97 18.39 -1.29 -21.53
CA ALA A 97 19.82 -1.00 -21.46
C ALA A 97 20.62 -2.11 -20.76
N HIS A 98 20.03 -2.73 -19.74
CA HIS A 98 20.72 -3.63 -18.82
C HIS A 98 20.22 -5.06 -18.86
N GLY A 99 19.12 -5.36 -19.56
CA GLY A 99 18.58 -6.72 -19.69
C GLY A 99 17.28 -6.93 -18.91
N LEU A 100 16.64 -8.07 -19.16
CA LEU A 100 15.32 -8.35 -18.61
C LEU A 100 15.38 -8.50 -17.08
N ARG A 101 14.32 -8.05 -16.40
CA ARG A 101 14.17 -8.24 -14.96
C ARG A 101 14.30 -9.72 -14.58
N GLY A 102 15.22 -10.02 -13.68
CA GLY A 102 15.46 -11.37 -13.17
C GLY A 102 16.47 -12.17 -13.99
N ASP A 103 17.07 -11.58 -15.02
CA ASP A 103 18.25 -12.14 -15.67
C ASP A 103 19.49 -11.95 -14.80
N ALA A 104 20.44 -12.89 -14.88
CA ALA A 104 21.67 -12.81 -14.12
C ALA A 104 22.58 -11.74 -14.74
N LEU A 105 22.81 -10.66 -14.01
CA LEU A 105 23.70 -9.60 -14.46
C LEU A 105 25.11 -9.89 -13.96
N ASP A 106 25.86 -10.71 -14.71
CA ASP A 106 27.27 -11.03 -14.43
C ASP A 106 28.15 -9.78 -14.26
N GLN A 107 27.74 -8.65 -14.86
CA GLN A 107 28.40 -7.34 -14.75
C GLN A 107 28.13 -6.59 -13.44
N PHE A 108 27.15 -7.01 -12.65
CA PHE A 108 26.75 -6.39 -11.37
C PHE A 108 26.83 -7.40 -10.21
N THR A 109 27.69 -8.41 -10.30
CA THR A 109 27.96 -9.30 -9.17
C THR A 109 28.55 -8.49 -8.02
N MET A 110 27.77 -8.31 -6.95
CA MET A 110 28.19 -7.67 -5.72
C MET A 110 28.63 -8.75 -4.71
N THR A 111 29.58 -8.43 -3.83
CA THR A 111 29.89 -9.32 -2.71
C THR A 111 28.73 -9.38 -1.72
N ASP A 112 28.69 -10.38 -0.85
CA ASP A 112 27.68 -10.50 0.19
C ASP A 112 27.64 -9.22 1.07
N GLU A 113 28.80 -8.67 1.41
CA GLU A 113 28.91 -7.42 2.18
C GLU A 113 28.34 -6.21 1.44
N GLU A 114 28.56 -6.13 0.12
CA GLU A 114 28.03 -5.06 -0.72
C GLU A 114 26.51 -5.18 -0.89
N LEU A 115 26.00 -6.41 -1.06
CA LEU A 115 24.58 -6.70 -1.12
C LEU A 115 23.89 -6.29 0.19
N GLN A 116 24.56 -6.45 1.35
CA GLN A 116 24.04 -6.09 2.68
C GLN A 116 23.75 -4.59 2.86
N VAL A 117 24.38 -3.74 2.07
CA VAL A 117 24.18 -2.29 2.13
C VAL A 117 23.50 -1.75 0.87
N PHE A 118 23.21 -2.62 -0.10
CA PHE A 118 22.59 -2.24 -1.35
C PHE A 118 21.16 -1.73 -1.11
N GLY A 119 20.82 -0.60 -1.72
CA GLY A 119 19.49 0.01 -1.59
C GLY A 119 19.23 0.74 -0.27
N VAL A 120 20.17 0.71 0.69
CA VAL A 120 20.07 1.50 1.92
C VAL A 120 20.13 2.98 1.60
N ASP A 121 19.13 3.72 2.08
CA ASP A 121 19.07 5.16 1.93
C ASP A 121 19.79 5.86 3.09
N TRP A 122 21.10 6.01 2.92
CA TRP A 122 21.97 6.62 3.94
C TRP A 122 21.61 8.06 4.27
N GLU A 123 21.04 8.80 3.31
CA GLU A 123 20.60 10.19 3.53
C GLU A 123 19.33 10.21 4.38
N ALA A 124 18.37 9.31 4.10
CA ALA A 124 17.16 9.19 4.92
C ALA A 124 17.44 8.78 6.37
N LEU A 125 18.50 8.01 6.63
CA LEU A 125 18.92 7.67 7.99
C LEU A 125 19.46 8.88 8.78
N GLN A 126 19.63 10.03 8.13
CA GLN A 126 19.93 11.30 8.79
C GLN A 126 18.65 12.11 9.09
N ASP A 127 17.49 11.70 8.55
CA ASP A 127 16.21 12.34 8.79
C ASP A 127 15.59 11.84 10.11
N GLU A 128 15.55 12.73 11.09
CA GLU A 128 15.07 12.46 12.44
C GLU A 128 13.57 12.11 12.47
N THR A 129 12.78 12.65 11.54
CA THR A 129 11.34 12.39 11.44
C THR A 129 11.06 10.96 10.95
N LEU A 130 11.79 10.53 9.93
CA LEU A 130 11.71 9.17 9.40
C LEU A 130 12.17 8.14 10.44
N LEU A 131 13.27 8.41 11.15
CA LEU A 131 13.73 7.55 12.25
C LEU A 131 12.71 7.46 13.39
N GLN A 132 11.98 8.53 13.69
CA GLN A 132 10.94 8.50 14.71
C GLN A 132 9.75 7.65 14.29
N SER A 133 9.28 7.78 13.05
CA SER A 133 8.23 6.94 12.48
C SER A 133 8.62 5.45 12.49
N LEU A 134 9.84 5.13 12.05
CA LEU A 134 10.37 3.77 12.07
C LEU A 134 10.39 3.17 13.49
N ARG A 135 10.84 3.94 14.49
CA ARG A 135 10.86 3.48 15.89
C ARG A 135 9.46 3.24 16.46
N GLN A 136 8.47 4.01 16.02
CA GLN A 136 7.08 3.83 16.44
C GLN A 136 6.43 2.61 15.80
N ASN A 137 6.73 2.34 14.53
CA ASN A 137 6.10 1.27 13.77
C ASN A 137 6.77 -0.10 13.95
N TYR A 138 8.07 -0.15 14.27
CA TYR A 138 8.86 -1.38 14.31
C TYR A 138 9.50 -1.63 15.70
N VAL A 139 8.70 -1.48 16.76
CA VAL A 139 9.14 -1.63 18.17
C VAL A 139 9.81 -2.98 18.46
N HIS A 140 9.50 -4.03 17.69
CA HIS A 140 9.96 -5.41 17.93
C HIS A 140 11.06 -5.91 16.98
N GLU A 141 11.54 -5.11 16.01
CA GLU A 141 12.68 -5.51 15.17
C GLU A 141 14.00 -5.27 15.91
N HIS A 142 14.24 -6.06 16.95
CA HIS A 142 15.52 -6.09 17.66
C HIS A 142 16.27 -7.39 17.30
N GLU A 143 17.55 -7.24 16.96
CA GLU A 143 18.66 -8.20 17.14
C GLU A 143 19.27 -8.92 15.91
N ARG A 144 18.65 -8.99 14.73
CA ARG A 144 19.29 -9.66 13.57
C ARG A 144 19.75 -8.66 12.50
N ASN A 145 21.04 -8.33 12.53
CA ASN A 145 21.65 -7.22 11.78
C ASN A 145 22.00 -7.53 10.30
N THR A 146 21.63 -8.71 9.81
CA THR A 146 22.06 -9.22 8.49
C THR A 146 20.98 -10.13 7.92
N TRP A 147 20.60 -9.90 6.66
CA TRP A 147 19.76 -10.84 5.90
C TRP A 147 20.58 -11.92 5.17
N LEU A 148 21.90 -11.79 5.13
CA LEU A 148 22.79 -12.80 4.52
C LEU A 148 22.62 -14.14 5.27
N GLY A 149 22.25 -15.18 4.53
CA GLY A 149 21.96 -16.51 5.07
C GLY A 149 20.58 -16.65 5.74
N GLN A 150 19.75 -15.61 5.74
CA GLN A 150 18.35 -15.71 6.15
C GLN A 150 17.49 -16.17 4.96
N HIS A 151 16.90 -17.36 5.09
CA HIS A 151 16.03 -17.94 4.08
C HIS A 151 14.64 -18.22 4.68
N GLY A 152 13.61 -17.82 3.94
CA GLY A 152 12.22 -17.95 4.37
C GLY A 152 11.73 -16.76 5.20
N PRO A 153 10.42 -16.71 5.49
CA PRO A 153 9.85 -15.67 6.36
C PRO A 153 10.42 -15.76 7.78
N PRO A 154 10.50 -14.64 8.53
CA PRO A 154 10.89 -14.64 9.94
C PRO A 154 9.98 -15.55 10.76
N GLU A 155 10.52 -16.06 11.88
CA GLU A 155 9.80 -16.94 12.82
C GLU A 155 8.49 -16.31 13.31
N ASN A 156 8.46 -14.98 13.42
CA ASN A 156 7.27 -14.19 13.71
C ASN A 156 7.02 -13.23 12.54
N LEU A 157 5.91 -13.42 11.83
CA LEU A 157 5.41 -12.43 10.88
C LEU A 157 4.61 -11.36 11.63
N ASN A 158 4.61 -10.14 11.12
CA ASN A 158 3.62 -9.14 11.55
C ASN A 158 2.25 -9.65 11.10
N GLU A 159 1.51 -10.26 12.01
CA GLU A 159 0.12 -10.67 11.80
C GLU A 159 -0.79 -9.51 12.18
N VAL A 160 -1.59 -9.06 11.20
CA VAL A 160 -2.68 -8.11 11.45
C VAL A 160 -3.95 -8.93 11.42
N GLU A 161 -4.42 -9.34 12.60
CA GLU A 161 -5.74 -9.96 12.74
C GLU A 161 -6.80 -8.90 12.43
N VAL A 162 -7.44 -9.02 11.25
CA VAL A 162 -8.59 -8.21 10.86
C VAL A 162 -9.83 -9.06 11.09
N GLU A 163 -10.42 -8.97 12.28
CA GLU A 163 -11.72 -9.56 12.55
C GLU A 163 -12.78 -8.86 11.70
N PRO A 164 -13.60 -9.59 10.91
CA PRO A 164 -14.67 -8.97 10.15
C PRO A 164 -15.66 -8.33 11.13
N PRO A 165 -16.08 -7.08 10.90
CA PRO A 165 -17.04 -6.43 11.77
C PRO A 165 -18.33 -7.26 11.82
N LEU A 166 -18.91 -7.39 13.01
CA LEU A 166 -20.21 -8.03 13.22
C LEU A 166 -21.28 -7.19 12.50
N GLY A 167 -21.51 -7.49 11.22
CA GLY A 167 -22.50 -6.79 10.40
C GLY A 167 -23.91 -7.16 10.82
N THR A 168 -24.80 -6.17 10.96
CA THR A 168 -26.24 -6.43 11.14
C THR A 168 -26.90 -6.90 9.84
N MET A 169 -26.32 -6.53 8.69
CA MET A 169 -26.76 -6.98 7.37
C MET A 169 -26.14 -8.32 6.98
N THR A 170 -26.97 -9.21 6.45
CA THR A 170 -26.50 -10.45 5.83
C THR A 170 -25.75 -10.16 4.52
N THR A 171 -24.89 -11.08 4.07
CA THR A 171 -24.17 -10.94 2.79
C THR A 171 -25.12 -10.76 1.59
N ALA A 172 -26.30 -11.37 1.63
CA ALA A 172 -27.31 -11.22 0.58
C ALA A 172 -27.93 -9.80 0.58
N GLU A 173 -28.24 -9.26 1.75
CA GLU A 173 -28.76 -7.88 1.88
C GLU A 173 -27.73 -6.85 1.41
N ALA A 174 -26.45 -7.04 1.77
CA ALA A 174 -25.36 -6.19 1.30
C ALA A 174 -25.23 -6.23 -0.23
N GLN A 175 -25.35 -7.41 -0.86
CA GLN A 175 -25.31 -7.53 -2.32
C GLN A 175 -26.48 -6.82 -3.01
N VAL A 176 -27.70 -6.94 -2.47
CA VAL A 176 -28.87 -6.23 -2.99
C VAL A 176 -28.68 -4.72 -2.85
N MET A 177 -28.17 -4.26 -1.71
CA MET A 177 -27.84 -2.86 -1.50
C MET A 177 -26.84 -2.37 -2.55
N THR A 178 -25.72 -3.09 -2.76
CA THR A 178 -24.73 -2.73 -3.78
C THR A 178 -25.35 -2.61 -5.17
N GLU A 179 -26.23 -3.54 -5.56
CA GLU A 179 -26.90 -3.48 -6.86
C GLU A 179 -27.82 -2.26 -7.01
N VAL A 180 -28.60 -1.94 -5.97
CA VAL A 180 -29.46 -0.75 -5.97
C VAL A 180 -28.63 0.52 -6.07
N LEU A 181 -27.52 0.57 -5.34
CA LEU A 181 -26.62 1.73 -5.30
C LEU A 181 -25.85 1.96 -6.60
N ARG A 182 -25.70 0.96 -7.47
CA ARG A 182 -25.10 1.16 -8.82
C ARG A 182 -25.85 2.16 -9.67
N SER A 183 -27.15 2.32 -9.45
CA SER A 183 -27.99 3.28 -10.17
C SER A 183 -27.85 4.73 -9.67
N VAL A 184 -27.15 4.96 -8.55
CA VAL A 184 -26.92 6.30 -8.02
C VAL A 184 -26.01 7.07 -8.96
N THR A 185 -26.51 8.19 -9.48
CA THR A 185 -25.79 9.03 -10.42
C THR A 185 -24.50 9.56 -9.80
N ARG A 186 -23.37 9.30 -10.46
CA ARG A 186 -22.06 9.87 -10.09
C ARG A 186 -21.86 11.19 -10.82
N THR A 187 -21.39 12.19 -10.07
CA THR A 187 -20.98 13.52 -10.52
C THR A 187 -19.45 13.59 -10.68
N GLU A 188 -18.90 14.74 -11.09
CA GLU A 188 -17.45 14.93 -11.20
C GLU A 188 -16.72 15.02 -9.85
N SER A 189 -17.43 15.36 -8.75
CA SER A 189 -16.83 15.48 -7.42
C SER A 189 -16.87 14.16 -6.66
N GLU A 190 -15.68 13.63 -6.31
CA GLU A 190 -15.52 12.42 -5.47
C GLU A 190 -16.24 12.59 -4.12
N GLU A 191 -16.06 13.72 -3.46
CA GLU A 191 -16.71 14.03 -2.18
C GLU A 191 -18.24 13.97 -2.27
N VAL A 192 -18.83 14.62 -3.29
CA VAL A 192 -20.28 14.59 -3.50
C VAL A 192 -20.77 13.17 -3.78
N ASN A 193 -20.00 12.38 -4.52
CA ASN A 193 -20.33 10.99 -4.81
C ASN A 193 -20.30 10.12 -3.56
N VAL A 194 -19.28 10.29 -2.72
CA VAL A 194 -19.13 9.58 -1.44
C VAL A 194 -20.32 9.89 -0.51
N VAL A 195 -20.68 11.17 -0.38
CA VAL A 195 -21.84 11.58 0.44
C VAL A 195 -23.16 11.05 -0.13
N ASN A 196 -23.36 11.11 -1.45
CA ASN A 196 -24.60 10.63 -2.07
C ASN A 196 -24.74 9.11 -1.95
N LEU A 197 -23.64 8.38 -2.16
CA LEU A 197 -23.59 6.93 -1.99
C LEU A 197 -23.93 6.54 -0.54
N TRP A 198 -23.32 7.22 0.42
CA TRP A 198 -23.58 7.01 1.84
C TRP A 198 -25.05 7.27 2.20
N ARG A 199 -25.62 8.40 1.77
CA ARG A 199 -27.02 8.74 2.05
C ARG A 199 -27.99 7.72 1.47
N ALA A 200 -27.77 7.30 0.23
CA ALA A 200 -28.60 6.29 -0.42
C ALA A 200 -28.49 4.94 0.31
N ALA A 201 -27.27 4.56 0.73
CA ALA A 201 -27.04 3.35 1.50
C ALA A 201 -27.72 3.39 2.87
N LEU A 202 -27.62 4.50 3.60
CA LEU A 202 -28.25 4.66 4.90
C LEU A 202 -29.78 4.59 4.80
N VAL A 203 -30.37 5.19 3.77
CA VAL A 203 -31.81 5.07 3.53
C VAL A 203 -32.20 3.61 3.29
N PHE A 204 -31.43 2.87 2.50
CA PHE A 204 -31.67 1.45 2.27
C PHE A 204 -31.47 0.60 3.53
N ALA A 205 -30.42 0.86 4.31
CA ALA A 205 -30.16 0.14 5.56
C ALA A 205 -31.30 0.35 6.55
N ARG A 206 -31.82 1.57 6.68
CA ARG A 206 -32.97 1.91 7.53
C ARG A 206 -34.29 1.28 7.09
N THR A 207 -34.47 0.96 5.81
CA THR A 207 -35.70 0.27 5.38
C THR A 207 -35.70 -1.21 5.75
N ILE A 208 -34.53 -1.84 5.83
CA ILE A 208 -34.40 -3.26 6.17
C ILE A 208 -34.21 -3.46 7.68
N HIS A 209 -33.36 -2.64 8.31
CA HIS A 209 -32.99 -2.72 9.73
C HIS A 209 -33.20 -1.37 10.43
N PRO A 210 -34.46 -0.93 10.64
CA PRO A 210 -34.76 0.39 11.20
C PRO A 210 -34.28 0.59 12.64
N ASP A 211 -34.13 -0.50 13.41
CA ASP A 211 -33.68 -0.44 14.81
C ASP A 211 -32.14 -0.43 14.93
N ALA A 212 -31.41 -0.63 13.82
CA ALA A 212 -29.95 -0.73 13.80
C ALA A 212 -29.22 0.48 13.18
N PHE A 213 -29.92 1.34 12.42
CA PHE A 213 -29.32 2.44 11.62
C PHE A 213 -30.09 3.77 11.68
#